data_AF-A0A9P8ZRX3-F1
#
_entry.id   AF-A0A9P8ZRX3-F1
#
_cell.length_a   1.000
_cell.length_b   1.000
_cell.length_c   1.000
_cell.angle_alpha   90.00
_cell.angle_beta   90.00
_cell.angle_gamma   90.00
#
_symmetry.space_group_name_H-M   'P 1'
#
loop_
_entity.id
_entity.type
_entity.pdbx_description
1 polymer ?
#
loop_
_entity_poly.entity_id
_entity_poly.type
_entity_poly.pdbx_seq_one_letter_code
_entity_poly.pdbx_strand_id
1 'polypeptide(L)'
;MQSLPSFTFHRPPDQGERTTIRTRLVEKLNKNGNRCCAWHETRQEVHAYGPREAPEGIMTCGCTVEQALFEEALAKNSVGALETGRKRLDPALRNALLELLKRSYDYRDGDLAFDRRTLSWRSGETPAEWSQKVKFYQ
;
A
#
# COMPACT_ATOMS: atom_id res chain seq x y z
N MET A 1 31.61 18.50 14.07
CA MET A 1 30.40 18.08 13.33
C MET A 1 30.33 16.56 13.43
N GLN A 2 29.40 16.02 14.22
CA GLN A 2 29.24 14.57 14.31
C GLN A 2 28.58 14.09 13.00
N SER A 3 29.27 13.22 12.28
CA SER A 3 28.72 12.55 11.10
C SER A 3 27.48 11.77 11.52
N LEU A 4 26.33 12.07 10.92
CA LEU A 4 25.13 11.25 11.07
C LEU A 4 25.49 9.81 10.71
N PRO A 5 25.04 8.80 11.47
CA PRO A 5 25.26 7.42 11.10
C PRO A 5 24.69 7.22 9.69
N SER A 6 25.53 6.74 8.78
CA SER A 6 25.11 6.27 7.48
C SER A 6 24.13 5.12 7.71
N PHE A 7 22.84 5.42 7.75
CA PHE A 7 21.80 4.41 7.71
C PHE A 7 21.89 3.77 6.33
N THR A 8 22.64 2.68 6.21
CA THR A 8 22.44 1.75 5.12
C THR A 8 21.03 1.22 5.29
N PHE A 9 20.12 1.67 4.42
CA PHE A 9 18.79 1.11 4.29
C PHE A 9 18.97 -0.34 3.80
N HIS A 10 19.15 -1.26 4.74
CA HIS A 10 19.17 -2.69 4.44
C HIS A 10 17.80 -3.07 3.91
N ARG A 11 17.73 -3.18 2.60
CA ARG A 11 16.54 -3.55 1.87
C ARG A 11 16.41 -5.08 1.91
N PRO A 12 15.27 -5.63 2.35
CA PRO A 12 15.04 -7.06 2.26
C PRO A 12 15.04 -7.50 0.79
N PRO A 13 15.74 -8.60 0.43
CA PRO A 13 15.89 -9.04 -0.96
C PRO A 13 14.55 -9.44 -1.61
N ASP A 14 13.58 -9.80 -0.79
CA ASP A 14 12.25 -10.29 -1.17
C ASP A 14 11.17 -9.18 -1.21
N GLN A 15 11.53 -7.92 -0.96
CA GLN A 15 10.61 -6.78 -1.01
C GLN A 15 9.92 -6.63 -2.38
N GLY A 16 10.67 -6.86 -3.46
CA GLY A 16 10.16 -6.76 -4.83
C GLY A 16 9.06 -7.77 -5.10
N GLU A 17 9.30 -9.04 -4.74
CA GLU A 17 8.33 -10.13 -4.89
C GLU A 17 7.05 -9.83 -4.09
N ARG A 18 7.21 -9.43 -2.81
CA ARG A 18 6.08 -9.02 -1.97
C ARG A 18 5.26 -7.91 -2.62
N THR A 19 5.93 -6.88 -3.15
CA THR A 19 5.28 -5.75 -3.82
C THR A 19 4.51 -6.21 -5.06
N THR A 20 5.11 -7.06 -5.90
CA THR A 20 4.44 -7.63 -7.08
C THR A 20 3.18 -8.42 -6.70
N ILE A 21 3.24 -9.22 -5.64
CA ILE A 21 2.09 -9.99 -5.16
C ILE A 21 0.96 -9.06 -4.72
N ARG A 22 1.29 -8.01 -3.95
CA ARG A 22 0.31 -7.03 -3.47
C ARG A 22 -0.29 -6.18 -4.60
N THR A 23 0.53 -5.78 -5.58
CA THR A 23 0.06 -5.10 -6.79
C THR A 23 -1.01 -5.92 -7.49
N ARG A 24 -0.79 -7.23 -7.70
CA ARG A 24 -1.79 -8.12 -8.32
C ARG A 24 -3.10 -8.20 -7.53
N LEU A 25 -3.05 -8.11 -6.20
CA LEU A 25 -4.24 -8.09 -5.36
C LEU A 25 -5.04 -6.79 -5.53
N VAL A 26 -4.35 -5.65 -5.52
CA VAL A 26 -4.96 -4.33 -5.69
C VAL A 26 -5.55 -4.15 -7.09
N GLU A 27 -4.89 -4.70 -8.10
CA GLU A 27 -5.33 -4.62 -9.50
C GLU A 27 -6.48 -5.59 -9.81
N LYS A 28 -6.77 -6.54 -8.92
CA LYS A 28 -7.85 -7.51 -9.12
C LYS A 28 -9.19 -6.78 -9.22
N LEU A 29 -9.90 -7.04 -10.32
CA LEU A 29 -11.24 -6.54 -10.54
C LEU A 29 -12.25 -7.29 -9.67
N ASN A 30 -13.23 -6.57 -9.13
CA ASN A 30 -14.41 -7.16 -8.52
C ASN A 30 -15.38 -7.74 -9.58
N LYS A 31 -16.48 -8.37 -9.13
CA LYS A 31 -17.50 -8.95 -10.03
C LYS A 31 -18.08 -7.94 -11.03
N ASN A 32 -18.09 -6.66 -10.66
CA ASN A 32 -18.62 -5.59 -11.48
C ASN A 32 -17.59 -5.02 -12.47
N GLY A 33 -16.34 -5.49 -12.45
CA GLY A 33 -15.26 -4.99 -13.29
C GLY A 33 -14.58 -3.73 -12.76
N ASN A 34 -14.78 -3.39 -11.48
CA ASN A 34 -14.14 -2.24 -10.83
C ASN A 34 -12.98 -2.69 -9.95
N ARG A 35 -11.94 -1.86 -9.85
CA ARG A 35 -10.88 -1.94 -8.85
C ARG A 35 -10.81 -0.60 -8.14
N CYS A 36 -10.99 -0.55 -6.82
CA CYS A 36 -10.98 0.69 -6.06
C CYS A 36 -10.05 0.56 -4.85
N CYS A 37 -9.45 1.67 -4.43
CA CYS A 37 -8.78 1.65 -3.14
C CYS A 37 -9.82 1.52 -2.03
N ALA A 38 -9.41 0.95 -0.90
CA ALA A 38 -10.35 0.65 0.17
C ALA A 38 -10.97 1.92 0.79
N TRP A 39 -10.29 3.08 0.75
CA TRP A 39 -10.90 4.36 1.14
C TRP A 39 -12.11 4.73 0.26
N HIS A 40 -11.98 4.70 -1.07
CA HIS A 40 -13.08 5.03 -1.98
C HIS A 40 -14.18 3.97 -1.95
N GLU A 41 -13.81 2.70 -1.80
CA GLU A 41 -14.78 1.59 -1.67
C GLU A 41 -15.62 1.75 -0.40
N THR A 42 -15.00 2.02 0.75
CA THR A 42 -15.73 2.18 2.04
C THR A 42 -16.66 3.38 2.07
N ARG A 43 -16.41 4.41 1.26
CA ARG A 43 -17.22 5.63 1.19
C ARG A 43 -18.18 5.66 0.00
N GLN A 44 -18.11 4.65 -0.88
CA GLN A 44 -18.92 4.56 -2.10
C GLN A 44 -18.84 5.83 -2.96
N GLU A 45 -17.64 6.42 -3.04
CA GLU A 45 -17.39 7.62 -3.81
C GLU A 45 -17.57 7.37 -5.31
N VAL A 46 -17.90 8.44 -6.04
CA VAL A 46 -18.06 8.38 -7.49
C VAL A 46 -16.76 7.92 -8.14
N HIS A 47 -16.87 6.93 -9.01
CA HIS A 47 -15.74 6.40 -9.75
C HIS A 47 -15.25 7.40 -10.80
N ALA A 48 -13.93 7.51 -10.93
CA ALA A 48 -13.31 8.36 -11.93
C ALA A 48 -13.37 7.75 -13.34
N TYR A 49 -13.38 6.42 -13.42
CA TYR A 49 -13.47 5.64 -14.66
C TYR A 49 -14.63 4.65 -14.58
N GLY A 50 -15.18 4.25 -15.73
CA GLY A 50 -16.14 3.16 -15.78
C GLY A 50 -15.52 1.78 -15.52
N PRO A 51 -16.34 0.73 -15.43
CA PRO A 51 -15.87 -0.64 -15.23
C PRO A 51 -14.95 -1.11 -16.35
N ARG A 52 -13.76 -1.62 -15.99
CA ARG A 52 -12.69 -2.04 -16.91
C ARG A 52 -12.11 -0.92 -17.80
N GLU A 53 -12.44 0.34 -17.56
CA GLU A 53 -11.96 1.48 -18.36
C GLU A 53 -10.73 2.18 -17.75
N ALA A 54 -10.41 1.87 -16.50
CA ALA A 54 -9.25 2.49 -15.83
C ALA A 54 -7.93 2.09 -16.53
N PRO A 55 -7.00 3.05 -16.77
CA PRO A 55 -5.68 2.77 -17.33
C PRO A 55 -4.85 1.80 -16.48
N GLU A 56 -3.84 1.17 -17.09
CA GLU A 56 -2.88 0.33 -16.37
C GLU A 56 -2.18 1.13 -15.25
N GLY A 57 -1.99 0.53 -14.07
CA GLY A 57 -1.44 1.21 -12.89
C GLY A 57 -2.37 2.21 -12.20
N ILE A 58 -3.56 2.46 -12.74
CA ILE A 58 -4.59 3.34 -12.16
C ILE A 58 -5.83 2.53 -11.79
N MET A 59 -6.48 2.84 -10.68
CA MET A 59 -7.73 2.20 -10.24
C MET A 59 -8.97 2.93 -10.78
N THR A 60 -10.12 2.27 -10.75
CA THR A 60 -11.43 2.82 -11.13
C THR A 60 -11.79 4.08 -10.33
N CYS A 61 -11.31 4.19 -9.08
CA CYS A 61 -11.44 5.39 -8.26
C CYS A 61 -10.42 6.51 -8.55
N GLY A 62 -9.56 6.37 -9.57
CA GLY A 62 -8.57 7.38 -9.97
C GLY A 62 -7.25 7.37 -9.19
N CYS A 63 -7.14 6.62 -8.10
CA CYS A 63 -5.88 6.46 -7.37
C CYS A 63 -4.92 5.54 -8.13
N THR A 64 -3.61 5.76 -7.99
CA THR A 64 -2.60 4.82 -8.51
C THR A 64 -2.54 3.56 -7.65
N VAL A 65 -2.02 2.46 -8.21
CA VAL A 65 -1.79 1.21 -7.44
C VAL A 65 -0.90 1.48 -6.23
N GLU A 66 0.16 2.26 -6.39
CA GLU A 66 1.07 2.61 -5.30
C GLU A 66 0.36 3.37 -4.17
N GLN A 67 -0.53 4.30 -4.51
CA GLN A 67 -1.34 5.01 -3.53
C GLN A 67 -2.27 4.07 -2.76
N ALA A 68 -2.85 3.06 -3.42
CA ALA A 68 -3.65 2.03 -2.74
C ALA A 68 -2.81 1.18 -1.79
N LEU A 69 -1.64 0.72 -2.25
CA LEU A 69 -0.71 -0.06 -1.44
C LEU A 69 -0.29 0.71 -0.19
N PHE A 70 0.02 1.99 -0.36
CA PHE A 70 0.40 2.87 0.73
C PHE A 70 -0.76 3.10 1.71
N GLU A 71 -1.98 3.31 1.21
CA GLU A 71 -3.17 3.43 2.05
C GLU A 71 -3.37 2.19 2.94
N GLU A 72 -3.21 1.00 2.39
CA GLU A 72 -3.31 -0.24 3.14
C GLU A 72 -2.20 -0.35 4.19
N ALA A 73 -0.97 0.06 3.84
CA ALA A 73 0.15 0.09 4.76
C ALA A 73 -0.09 1.05 5.93
N LEU A 74 -0.66 2.23 5.68
CA LEU A 74 -1.05 3.18 6.73
C LEU A 74 -2.14 2.60 7.63
N ALA A 75 -3.17 2.01 7.04
CA ALA A 75 -4.28 1.41 7.79
C ALA A 75 -3.79 0.27 8.73
N LYS A 76 -2.87 -0.57 8.26
CA LYS A 76 -2.25 -1.63 9.06
C LYS A 76 -1.36 -1.13 10.20
N ASN A 77 -0.82 0.08 10.07
CA ASN A 77 -0.02 0.75 11.10
C ASN A 77 -0.86 1.70 11.96
N SER A 78 -2.19 1.60 11.88
CA SER A 78 -3.13 2.46 12.61
C SER A 78 -2.97 3.96 12.32
N VAL A 79 -2.32 4.33 11.22
CA VAL A 79 -2.13 5.72 10.80
C VAL A 79 -3.41 6.22 10.13
N GLY A 80 -3.99 7.29 10.67
CA GLY A 80 -5.25 7.87 10.21
C GLY A 80 -6.49 7.40 10.98
N ALA A 81 -6.37 6.37 11.82
CA ALA A 81 -7.46 5.87 12.65
C ALA A 81 -7.70 6.78 13.87
N LEU A 82 -8.49 7.85 13.71
CA LEU A 82 -8.96 8.67 14.83
C LEU A 82 -10.13 7.98 15.56
N GLU A 83 -9.84 7.44 16.75
CA GLU A 83 -10.69 6.99 17.88
C GLU A 83 -11.92 6.08 17.64
N THR A 84 -12.42 5.92 16.42
CA THR A 84 -13.66 5.17 16.11
C THR A 84 -13.49 4.17 14.97
N GLY A 85 -12.30 3.57 14.89
CA GLY A 85 -12.08 2.26 14.26
C GLY A 85 -12.10 2.18 12.73
N ARG A 86 -12.47 3.22 11.97
CA ARG A 86 -12.61 3.08 10.50
C ARG A 86 -12.25 4.29 9.65
N LYS A 87 -11.55 5.29 10.18
CA LYS A 87 -11.13 6.44 9.36
C LYS A 87 -9.80 6.11 8.68
N ARG A 88 -9.86 5.84 7.38
CA ARG A 88 -8.68 5.80 6.50
C ARG A 88 -8.27 7.24 6.22
N LEU A 89 -6.97 7.47 6.04
CA LEU A 89 -6.44 8.80 5.76
C LEU A 89 -7.02 9.34 4.44
N ASP A 90 -7.40 10.61 4.44
CA ASP A 90 -7.90 11.29 3.24
C ASP A 90 -6.91 11.16 2.06
N PRO A 91 -7.36 10.92 0.81
CA PRO A 91 -6.48 10.74 -0.34
C PRO A 91 -5.52 11.90 -0.57
N ALA A 92 -5.94 13.16 -0.38
CA ALA A 92 -5.07 14.31 -0.60
C ALA A 92 -3.91 14.33 0.41
N LEU A 93 -4.22 14.10 1.69
CA LEU A 93 -3.22 14.03 2.75
C LEU A 93 -2.32 12.80 2.63
N ARG A 94 -2.91 11.64 2.30
CA ARG A 94 -2.19 10.39 2.03
C ARG A 94 -1.19 10.55 0.89
N ASN A 95 -1.62 11.15 -0.23
CA ASN A 95 -0.76 11.30 -1.40
C ASN A 95 0.40 12.26 -1.11
N ALA A 96 0.13 13.38 -0.44
CA ALA A 96 1.18 14.30 -0.01
C ALA A 96 2.20 13.63 0.93
N LEU A 97 1.73 12.78 1.84
CA LEU A 97 2.60 12.02 2.73
C LEU A 97 3.45 10.99 1.96
N LEU A 98 2.87 10.28 1.00
CA LEU A 98 3.60 9.33 0.15
C LEU A 98 4.74 10.03 -0.60
N GLU A 99 4.46 11.16 -1.25
CA GLU A 99 5.46 11.93 -1.98
C GLU A 99 6.58 12.45 -1.05
N LEU A 100 6.21 12.92 0.14
CA LEU A 100 7.19 13.34 1.14
C LEU A 100 8.12 12.19 1.54
N LEU A 101 7.57 10.99 1.80
CA LEU A 101 8.33 9.82 2.21
C LEU A 101 9.23 9.30 1.09
N LYS A 102 8.74 9.29 -0.15
CA LYS A 102 9.55 8.91 -1.32
C LYS A 102 10.72 9.87 -1.51
N ARG A 103 10.46 11.17 -1.45
CA ARG A 103 11.49 12.21 -1.63
C ARG A 103 12.53 12.21 -0.51
N SER A 104 12.10 12.03 0.74
CA SER A 104 12.97 12.25 1.90
C SER A 104 13.64 10.97 2.41
N TYR A 105 13.06 9.80 2.10
CA TYR A 105 13.47 8.51 2.67
C TYR A 105 13.56 7.35 1.66
N ASP A 106 13.42 7.59 0.35
CA ASP A 106 13.33 6.52 -0.69
C ASP A 106 12.30 5.44 -0.33
N TYR A 107 11.15 5.87 0.20
CA TYR A 107 10.10 4.96 0.66
C TYR A 107 9.62 4.02 -0.45
N ARG A 108 9.48 2.74 -0.10
CA ARG A 108 8.87 1.69 -0.95
C ARG A 108 7.85 0.87 -0.17
N ASP A 109 6.92 0.23 -0.90
CA ASP A 109 5.97 -0.70 -0.29
C ASP A 109 6.72 -1.79 0.51
N GLY A 110 6.26 -2.02 1.74
CA GLY A 110 6.90 -2.94 2.68
C GLY A 110 7.84 -2.28 3.69
N ASP A 111 8.28 -1.03 3.49
CA ASP A 111 9.17 -0.37 4.46
C ASP A 111 8.53 -0.20 5.84
N LEU A 112 7.21 -0.02 5.92
CA LEU A 112 6.47 0.02 7.19
C LEU A 112 6.21 -1.36 7.80
N ALA A 113 6.40 -2.43 7.02
CA ALA A 113 6.15 -3.81 7.44
C ALA A 113 7.42 -4.58 7.81
N PHE A 114 8.59 -4.06 7.46
CA PHE A 114 9.88 -4.66 7.75
C PHE A 114 10.51 -4.03 9.00
N ASP A 115 10.79 -4.85 10.02
CA ASP A 115 11.55 -4.40 11.18
C ASP A 115 13.05 -4.46 10.86
N ARG A 116 13.66 -3.28 10.73
CA ARG A 116 15.09 -3.12 10.39
C ARG A 116 16.02 -3.49 11.54
N ARG A 117 15.54 -3.50 12.79
CA ARG A 117 16.35 -3.87 13.96
C ARG A 117 16.53 -5.39 14.03
N THR A 118 15.48 -6.13 13.68
CA THR A 118 15.50 -7.60 13.67
C THR A 118 15.75 -8.19 12.29
N LEU A 119 15.81 -7.35 11.25
CA LEU A 119 15.93 -7.74 9.84
C LEU A 119 14.86 -8.76 9.41
N SER A 120 13.64 -8.57 9.90
CA SER A 120 12.54 -9.50 9.67
C SER A 120 11.26 -8.77 9.27
N TRP A 121 10.46 -9.39 8.41
CA TRP A 121 9.08 -9.00 8.19
C TRP A 121 8.27 -9.16 9.48
N ARG A 122 7.31 -8.26 9.69
CA ARG A 122 6.25 -8.50 10.67
C ARG A 122 5.44 -9.74 10.25
N SER A 123 4.84 -10.41 11.23
CA SER A 123 4.00 -11.59 10.96
C SER A 123 2.88 -11.26 9.96
N GLY A 124 2.68 -12.13 8.98
CA GLY A 124 1.69 -11.96 7.90
C GLY A 124 2.14 -11.05 6.75
N GLU A 125 3.36 -10.55 6.77
CA GLU A 125 3.88 -9.59 5.79
C GLU A 125 4.98 -10.13 4.88
N THR A 126 5.39 -11.40 5.03
CA THR A 126 6.34 -12.05 4.11
C THR A 126 5.71 -12.27 2.73
N PRO A 127 6.51 -12.37 1.64
CA PRO A 127 6.00 -12.71 0.31
C PRO A 127 5.25 -14.05 0.29
N ALA A 128 5.71 -15.04 1.06
CA ALA A 128 5.07 -16.36 1.14
C ALA A 128 3.65 -16.27 1.75
N GLU A 129 3.50 -15.52 2.84
CA GLU A 129 2.19 -15.28 3.48
C GLU A 129 1.26 -14.48 2.57
N TRP A 130 1.79 -13.49 1.85
CA TRP A 130 1.04 -12.74 0.84
C TRP A 130 0.59 -13.64 -0.32
N SER A 131 1.45 -14.53 -0.79
CA SER A 131 1.11 -15.52 -1.82
C SER A 131 0.01 -16.48 -1.36
N GLN A 132 0.04 -16.90 -0.10
CA GLN A 132 -1.04 -17.72 0.48
C GLN A 132 -2.36 -16.94 0.54
N LYS A 133 -2.32 -15.66 0.93
CA LYS A 133 -3.52 -14.80 0.92
C LYS A 133 -4.12 -14.70 -0.48
N VAL A 134 -3.29 -14.52 -1.53
CA VAL A 134 -3.78 -14.51 -2.92
C VAL A 134 -4.56 -15.76 -3.26
N LYS A 135 -4.06 -16.95 -2.89
CA LYS A 135 -4.74 -18.22 -3.16
C LYS A 135 -6.10 -18.32 -2.47
N PHE A 136 -6.26 -17.71 -1.29
CA PHE A 136 -7.54 -17.68 -0.57
C PHE A 136 -8.55 -16.69 -1.16
N TYR A 137 -8.08 -15.62 -1.79
CA TYR A 137 -8.94 -14.63 -2.45
C TYR A 137 -9.25 -14.96 -3.92
N GLN A 138 -8.68 -16.04 -4.47
CA GLN A 138 -8.98 -16.57 -5.81
C GLN A 138 -10.28 -17.36 -5.81
#